data_AF-X1TYJ0-F1
#
_entry.id   AF-X1TYJ0-F1
#
_cell.length_a   1.000
_cell.length_b   1.000
_cell.length_c   1.000
_cell.angle_alpha   90.00
_cell.angle_beta   90.00
_cell.angle_gamma   90.00
#
_symmetry.space_group_name_H-M   'P 1'
#
loop_
_entity.id
_entity.type
_entity.pdbx_description
1 polymer ?
#
loop_
_entity_poly.entity_id
_entity_poly.type
_entity_poly.pdbx_seq_one_letter_code
_entity_poly.pdbx_strand_id
1 'polypeptide(L)'
;MIGTLEGLYTKTINNVIYYNLNRDPNADFYLTGADNRPHYNSNELLDDDYVRFMLGANTSEGYSYNITVKLEKPFDNGLSATFAYTFGRAMAVNDGTSSQNSSQWLYMEQVNGLNNLDLSRSDFDMGHRVIAFVTYQKEYLKNLSTAVSLYYNGQSGEVYSYIYNDWGSLNGNDESNNNLIYIPASSSEIVLTSGNWGELDEFIKNDDYLSEHRGEYAERNGARNPFSSVVDLKFIQDIFV
;
A
#
# COMPACT_ATOMS: atom_id res chain seq x y z
N MET A 1 21.74 -29.37 1.89
CA MET A 1 20.90 -28.19 2.21
C MET A 1 21.56 -27.01 1.54
N ILE A 2 20.78 -26.22 0.82
CA ILE A 2 21.23 -25.03 0.11
C ILE A 2 20.48 -23.85 0.70
N GLY A 3 21.22 -22.80 1.08
CA GLY A 3 20.65 -21.55 1.54
C GLY A 3 21.03 -20.43 0.57
N THR A 4 20.07 -19.56 0.28
CA THR A 4 20.26 -18.39 -0.58
C THR A 4 19.77 -17.15 0.17
N LEU A 5 20.56 -16.09 0.12
CA LEU A 5 20.16 -14.74 0.52
C LEU A 5 20.30 -13.86 -0.72
N GLU A 6 19.21 -13.20 -1.11
CA GLU A 6 19.17 -12.27 -2.24
C GLU A 6 18.63 -10.92 -1.78
N GLY A 7 19.20 -9.85 -2.31
CA GLY A 7 18.71 -8.49 -2.16
C GLY A 7 18.62 -7.80 -3.51
N LEU A 8 17.49 -7.18 -3.80
CA LEU A 8 17.26 -6.36 -4.98
C LEU A 8 16.88 -4.96 -4.54
N TYR A 9 17.50 -3.94 -5.13
CA TYR A 9 17.16 -2.54 -4.93
C TYR A 9 16.97 -1.86 -6.29
N THR A 10 15.88 -1.12 -6.44
CA THR A 10 15.53 -0.38 -7.63
C THR A 10 15.32 1.08 -7.23
N LYS A 11 16.06 1.99 -7.86
CA LYS A 11 15.86 3.43 -7.70
C LYS A 11 15.03 3.97 -8.85
N THR A 12 14.05 4.80 -8.53
CA THR A 12 13.32 5.58 -9.53
C THR A 12 14.24 6.62 -10.15
N ILE A 13 14.43 6.58 -11.47
CA ILE A 13 15.20 7.57 -12.23
C ILE A 13 14.27 8.62 -12.84
N ASN A 14 13.20 8.17 -13.51
CA ASN A 14 12.15 9.01 -14.05
C ASN A 14 10.81 8.31 -13.81
N ASN A 15 9.97 8.90 -12.96
CA ASN A 15 8.57 8.53 -12.79
C ASN A 15 7.69 9.73 -13.10
N VAL A 16 6.44 9.45 -13.48
CA VAL A 16 5.46 10.50 -13.77
C VAL A 16 4.99 11.18 -12.49
N ILE A 17 4.78 12.49 -12.56
CA ILE A 17 4.04 13.26 -11.57
C ILE A 17 3.22 14.32 -12.31
N TYR A 18 2.09 14.71 -11.73
CA TYR A 18 1.15 15.60 -12.39
C TYR A 18 0.83 16.80 -11.52
N TYR A 19 0.67 17.95 -12.15
CA TYR A 19 0.26 19.20 -11.51
C TYR A 19 -0.91 19.80 -12.28
N ASN A 20 -1.86 20.40 -11.57
CA ASN A 20 -2.83 21.31 -12.17
C ASN A 20 -2.31 22.74 -12.06
N LEU A 21 -1.86 23.30 -13.19
CA LEU A 21 -1.32 24.66 -13.27
C LEU A 21 -2.39 25.74 -13.19
N ASN A 22 -3.68 25.37 -13.26
CA ASN A 22 -4.77 26.33 -13.15
C ASN A 22 -5.28 26.53 -11.71
N ARG A 23 -4.45 26.20 -10.72
CA ARG A 23 -4.71 26.39 -9.30
C ARG A 23 -3.70 27.38 -8.74
N ASP A 24 -4.14 28.27 -7.84
CA ASP A 24 -3.20 29.08 -7.06
C ASP A 24 -2.30 28.12 -6.23
N PRO A 25 -0.97 28.21 -6.37
CA PRO A 25 -0.06 27.40 -5.56
C PRO A 25 -0.05 27.77 -4.08
N ASN A 26 -0.59 28.94 -3.71
CA ASN A 26 -0.67 29.39 -2.33
C ASN A 26 -1.96 28.91 -1.67
N ALA A 27 -1.85 28.43 -0.43
CA ALA A 27 -3.02 28.16 0.40
C ALA A 27 -3.74 29.47 0.72
N ASP A 28 -5.07 29.46 0.64
CA ASP A 28 -5.92 30.58 1.04
C ASP A 28 -5.85 30.78 2.57
N PHE A 29 -5.87 29.66 3.31
CA PHE A 29 -5.63 29.62 4.75
C PHE A 29 -5.17 28.22 5.20
N TYR A 30 -4.85 28.11 6.49
CA TYR A 30 -4.58 26.83 7.16
C TYR A 30 -5.71 26.53 8.15
N LEU A 31 -6.09 25.26 8.28
CA LEU A 31 -7.08 24.85 9.27
C LEU A 31 -6.64 25.22 10.68
N THR A 32 -7.62 25.45 11.57
CA THR A 32 -7.36 25.80 12.97
C THR A 32 -7.55 24.60 13.87
N GLY A 33 -6.53 24.24 14.65
CA GLY A 33 -6.58 23.15 15.60
C GLY A 33 -5.37 22.24 15.49
N ALA A 34 -5.55 20.98 15.88
CA ALA A 34 -4.51 19.96 15.76
C ALA A 34 -4.30 19.55 14.30
N ASP A 35 -5.39 19.46 13.53
CA ASP A 35 -5.31 19.46 12.08
C ASP A 35 -5.10 20.91 11.59
N ASN A 36 -3.91 21.19 11.05
CA ASN A 36 -3.50 22.50 10.58
C ASN A 36 -3.12 22.51 9.09
N ARG A 37 -3.69 21.59 8.30
CA ARG A 37 -3.35 21.45 6.87
C ARG A 37 -3.74 22.69 6.04
N PRO A 38 -3.10 22.91 4.88
CA PRO A 38 -3.47 24.00 3.97
C PRO A 38 -4.83 23.75 3.29
N HIS A 39 -5.61 24.82 3.15
CA HIS A 39 -6.83 24.87 2.35
C HIS A 39 -6.61 25.75 1.12
N TYR A 40 -7.01 25.26 -0.05
CA TYR A 40 -6.90 25.96 -1.33
C TYR A 40 -8.30 26.35 -1.81
N ASN A 41 -8.43 27.51 -2.48
CA ASN A 41 -9.72 27.93 -3.01
C ASN A 41 -10.02 27.22 -4.35
N SER A 42 -10.87 26.19 -4.33
CA SER A 42 -11.23 25.44 -5.55
C SER A 42 -12.02 26.27 -6.57
N ASN A 43 -12.61 27.40 -6.19
CA ASN A 43 -13.38 28.26 -7.09
C ASN A 43 -12.52 29.35 -7.75
N GLU A 44 -11.28 29.53 -7.29
CA GLU A 44 -10.36 30.51 -7.84
C GLU A 44 -9.40 29.82 -8.79
N LEU A 45 -9.82 29.76 -10.05
CA LEU A 45 -8.97 29.35 -11.15
C LEU A 45 -8.12 30.56 -11.57
N LEU A 46 -6.88 30.30 -11.97
CA LEU A 46 -6.02 31.36 -12.51
C LEU A 46 -6.52 31.83 -13.90
N ASP A 47 -7.19 30.93 -14.61
CA ASP A 47 -7.84 31.14 -15.91
C ASP A 47 -9.19 30.42 -15.93
N ASP A 48 -10.29 31.16 -15.99
CA ASP A 48 -11.66 30.63 -15.96
C ASP A 48 -12.06 29.91 -17.26
N ASP A 49 -11.28 30.02 -18.35
CA ASP A 49 -11.58 29.36 -19.63
C ASP A 49 -11.31 27.83 -19.58
N TYR A 50 -10.57 27.35 -18.57
CA TYR A 50 -10.15 25.94 -18.47
C TYR A 50 -10.50 25.33 -17.11
N VAL A 51 -11.12 24.15 -17.09
CA VAL A 51 -11.39 23.43 -15.82
C VAL A 51 -10.10 22.95 -15.16
N ARG A 52 -9.13 22.47 -15.95
CA ARG A 52 -7.81 22.00 -15.49
C ARG A 52 -6.77 22.25 -16.57
N PHE A 53 -5.58 22.67 -16.16
CA PHE A 53 -4.42 22.73 -17.04
C PHE A 53 -3.33 21.79 -16.52
N MET A 54 -3.29 20.57 -17.09
CA MET A 54 -2.45 19.49 -16.55
C MET A 54 -1.03 19.52 -17.10
N LEU A 55 -0.05 19.65 -16.21
CA LEU A 55 1.37 19.44 -16.51
C LEU A 55 1.78 18.03 -16.07
N GLY A 56 2.24 17.22 -17.01
CA GLY A 56 3.00 16.01 -16.71
C GLY A 56 4.48 16.35 -16.59
N ALA A 57 5.10 15.93 -15.50
CA ALA A 57 6.52 16.12 -15.22
C ALA A 57 7.17 14.81 -14.78
N ASN A 58 8.49 14.85 -14.58
CA ASN A 58 9.26 13.72 -14.09
C ASN A 58 9.75 13.98 -12.66
N THR A 59 9.72 12.94 -11.84
CA THR A 59 10.39 12.91 -10.53
C THR A 59 11.33 11.70 -10.46
N SER A 60 12.44 11.86 -9.74
CA SER A 60 13.34 10.76 -9.36
C SER A 60 13.08 10.25 -7.95
N GLU A 61 12.01 10.71 -7.30
CA GLU A 61 11.60 10.24 -5.99
C GLU A 61 10.90 8.89 -6.09
N GLY A 62 11.12 8.06 -5.07
CA GLY A 62 10.71 6.66 -5.08
C GLY A 62 11.87 5.68 -5.24
N TYR A 63 11.59 4.46 -4.79
CA TYR A 63 12.48 3.33 -4.81
C TYR A 63 11.70 2.07 -4.43
N SER A 64 12.25 0.90 -4.73
CA SER A 64 11.79 -0.34 -4.14
C SER A 64 12.95 -1.24 -3.77
N TYR A 65 12.72 -2.13 -2.81
CA TYR A 65 13.66 -3.20 -2.50
C TYR A 65 12.93 -4.47 -2.12
N ASN A 66 13.60 -5.60 -2.35
CA ASN A 66 13.16 -6.90 -1.89
C ASN A 66 14.36 -7.65 -1.29
N ILE A 67 14.15 -8.28 -0.14
CA ILE A 67 15.14 -9.14 0.52
C ILE A 67 14.51 -10.51 0.66
N THR A 68 15.16 -11.53 0.11
CA THR A 68 14.68 -12.91 0.11
C THR A 68 15.68 -13.83 0.80
N VAL A 69 15.19 -14.63 1.74
CA VAL A 69 15.91 -15.78 2.30
C VAL A 69 15.22 -17.04 1.80
N LYS A 70 15.97 -17.93 1.14
CA LYS A 70 15.48 -19.22 0.66
C LYS A 70 16.32 -20.35 1.26
N LEU A 71 15.66 -21.42 1.71
CA LEU A 71 16.25 -22.67 2.16
C LEU A 71 15.67 -23.82 1.34
N GLU A 72 16.53 -24.73 0.89
CA GLU A 72 16.12 -25.89 0.11
C GLU A 72 16.91 -27.13 0.51
N LYS A 73 16.22 -28.26 0.67
CA LYS A 73 16.85 -29.54 0.98
C LYS A 73 16.08 -30.70 0.34
N PRO A 74 16.65 -31.34 -0.70
CA PRO A 74 16.30 -32.71 -1.03
C PRO A 74 16.96 -33.65 -0.02
N PHE A 75 16.18 -34.56 0.56
CA PHE A 75 16.64 -35.60 1.46
C PHE A 75 16.72 -36.94 0.71
N ASP A 76 17.63 -37.81 1.13
CA ASP A 76 17.86 -39.10 0.47
C ASP A 76 16.68 -40.10 0.61
N ASN A 77 15.69 -39.79 1.46
CA ASN A 77 14.53 -40.63 1.73
C ASN A 77 13.29 -40.29 0.88
N GLY A 78 13.45 -39.49 -0.18
CA GLY A 78 12.34 -39.08 -1.06
C GLY A 78 11.55 -37.86 -0.58
N LEU A 79 11.95 -37.24 0.54
CA LEU A 79 11.44 -35.94 0.98
C LEU A 79 12.23 -34.81 0.30
N SER A 80 11.54 -33.77 -0.15
CA SER A 80 12.11 -32.50 -0.56
C SER A 80 11.36 -31.37 0.14
N ALA A 81 12.08 -30.36 0.62
CA ALA A 81 11.49 -29.19 1.25
C ALA A 81 12.18 -27.91 0.77
N THR A 82 11.37 -26.93 0.41
CA THR A 82 11.77 -25.57 0.07
C THR A 82 10.98 -24.59 0.93
N PHE A 83 11.67 -23.59 1.48
CA PHE A 83 11.08 -22.48 2.22
C PHE A 83 11.69 -21.18 1.70
N ALA A 84 10.88 -20.16 1.46
CA ALA A 84 11.33 -18.83 1.10
C ALA A 84 10.53 -17.79 1.87
N TYR A 85 11.22 -16.80 2.41
CA TYR A 85 10.63 -15.60 2.98
C TYR A 85 11.18 -14.40 2.24
N THR A 86 10.28 -13.54 1.76
CA THR A 86 10.61 -12.28 1.12
C THR A 86 9.95 -11.14 1.85
N PHE A 87 10.70 -10.08 2.10
CA PHE A 87 10.16 -8.79 2.51
C PHE A 87 10.46 -7.74 1.45
N GLY A 88 9.45 -6.99 1.04
CA GLY A 88 9.53 -5.95 0.02
C GLY A 88 8.98 -4.62 0.52
N ARG A 89 9.61 -3.53 0.08
CA ARG A 89 9.10 -2.16 0.22
C ARG A 89 9.12 -1.47 -1.14
N ALA A 90 8.07 -0.73 -1.49
CA ALA A 90 7.98 0.15 -2.65
C ALA A 90 7.42 1.52 -2.25
N MET A 91 8.11 2.57 -2.69
CA MET A 91 7.76 3.97 -2.44
C MET A 91 7.66 4.71 -3.76
N ALA A 92 6.63 5.54 -3.92
CA ALA A 92 6.39 6.36 -5.10
C ALA A 92 5.64 7.64 -4.71
N VAL A 93 5.88 8.73 -5.44
CA VAL A 93 5.07 9.96 -5.31
C VAL A 93 3.74 9.81 -6.05
N ASN A 94 3.74 9.10 -7.18
CA ASN A 94 2.56 8.79 -7.97
C ASN A 94 2.76 7.42 -8.65
N ASP A 95 1.79 6.52 -8.52
CA ASP A 95 1.89 5.15 -9.06
C ASP A 95 1.47 5.03 -10.52
N GLY A 96 0.92 6.10 -11.11
CA GLY A 96 0.58 6.15 -12.53
C GLY A 96 -0.53 5.19 -12.94
N THR A 97 -1.47 4.86 -12.05
CA THR A 97 -2.47 3.79 -12.23
C THR A 97 -3.68 4.17 -13.10
N SER A 98 -3.84 5.44 -13.48
CA SER A 98 -4.97 5.93 -14.29
C SER A 98 -4.65 6.19 -15.78
N SER A 99 -5.67 6.47 -16.58
CA SER A 99 -5.54 6.68 -18.05
C SER A 99 -5.57 8.15 -18.48
N GLN A 100 -5.91 9.08 -17.57
CA GLN A 100 -5.99 10.51 -17.85
C GLN A 100 -5.09 11.28 -16.90
N ASN A 101 -4.33 12.25 -17.41
CA ASN A 101 -3.45 13.09 -16.58
C ASN A 101 -4.22 13.76 -15.41
N SER A 102 -5.45 14.19 -15.64
CA SER A 102 -6.32 14.75 -14.60
C SER A 102 -6.66 13.72 -13.51
N SER A 103 -6.97 12.49 -13.88
CA SER A 103 -7.24 11.40 -12.93
C SER A 103 -6.00 10.96 -12.15
N GLN A 104 -4.83 10.95 -12.80
CA GLN A 104 -3.55 10.66 -12.13
C GLN A 104 -3.21 11.69 -11.04
N TRP A 105 -3.63 12.94 -11.22
CA TRP A 105 -3.50 14.00 -10.22
C TRP A 105 -4.61 13.93 -9.16
N LEU A 106 -5.86 13.72 -9.58
CA LEU A 106 -7.05 13.81 -8.74
C LEU A 106 -7.17 12.70 -7.69
N TYR A 107 -6.69 11.48 -7.98
CA TYR A 107 -6.91 10.32 -7.10
C TYR A 107 -5.76 10.06 -6.12
N MET A 108 -4.81 10.96 -6.03
CA MET A 108 -3.69 10.84 -5.10
C MET A 108 -4.10 11.27 -3.70
N GLU A 109 -3.98 10.37 -2.72
CA GLU A 109 -4.26 10.70 -1.33
C GLU A 109 -3.20 11.63 -0.75
N GLN A 110 -3.63 12.70 -0.07
CA GLN A 110 -2.76 13.79 0.33
C GLN A 110 -3.23 14.52 1.59
N VAL A 111 -2.28 15.26 2.20
CA VAL A 111 -2.52 16.22 3.29
C VAL A 111 -2.28 17.65 2.83
N ASN A 112 -1.31 17.90 1.96
CA ASN A 112 -0.75 19.23 1.67
C ASN A 112 -1.26 19.89 0.37
N GLY A 113 -2.17 19.23 -0.33
CA GLY A 113 -2.72 19.62 -1.63
C GLY A 113 -2.32 18.68 -2.75
N LEU A 114 -3.16 18.56 -3.79
CA LEU A 114 -2.90 17.67 -4.93
C LEU A 114 -1.67 18.05 -5.78
N ASN A 115 -1.20 19.30 -5.67
CA ASN A 115 0.06 19.75 -6.28
C ASN A 115 1.28 19.55 -5.36
N ASN A 116 1.09 19.14 -4.11
CA ASN A 116 2.13 19.01 -3.09
C ASN A 116 2.10 17.58 -2.50
N LEU A 117 2.41 16.60 -3.35
CA LEU A 117 2.43 15.19 -2.97
C LEU A 117 3.76 14.83 -2.31
N ASP A 118 3.68 14.11 -1.19
CA ASP A 118 4.83 13.54 -0.51
C ASP A 118 5.21 12.18 -1.10
N LEU A 119 6.46 11.75 -0.87
CA LEU A 119 6.86 10.38 -1.16
C LEU A 119 6.14 9.42 -0.21
N SER A 120 5.27 8.57 -0.74
CA SER A 120 4.48 7.63 0.05
C SER A 120 4.76 6.18 -0.33
N ARG A 121 4.14 5.26 0.41
CA ARG A 121 4.11 3.85 0.04
C ARG A 121 3.33 3.70 -1.27
N SER A 122 3.88 2.91 -2.19
CA SER A 122 3.27 2.59 -3.48
C SER A 122 2.08 1.66 -3.31
N ASP A 123 1.09 1.76 -4.21
CA ASP A 123 -0.02 0.80 -4.31
C ASP A 123 0.50 -0.64 -4.53
N PHE A 124 1.71 -0.78 -5.08
CA PHE A 124 2.37 -2.05 -5.38
C PHE A 124 3.31 -2.52 -4.25
N ASP A 125 3.18 -1.99 -3.03
CA ASP A 125 4.01 -2.39 -1.89
C ASP A 125 3.72 -3.83 -1.43
N MET A 126 4.67 -4.74 -1.71
CA MET A 126 4.49 -6.17 -1.49
C MET A 126 4.38 -6.56 0.00
N GLY A 127 5.13 -5.90 0.90
CA GLY A 127 5.20 -6.31 2.30
C GLY A 127 5.86 -7.69 2.48
N HIS A 128 5.24 -8.57 3.26
CA HIS A 128 5.77 -9.89 3.60
C HIS A 128 5.20 -10.98 2.71
N ARG A 129 6.04 -11.91 2.25
CA ARG A 129 5.61 -13.13 1.54
C ARG A 129 6.37 -14.35 2.04
N VAL A 130 5.65 -15.43 2.29
CA VAL A 130 6.20 -16.73 2.68
C VAL A 130 5.73 -17.75 1.66
N ILE A 131 6.68 -18.49 1.08
CA ILE A 131 6.40 -19.64 0.23
C ILE A 131 7.04 -20.85 0.87
N ALA A 132 6.26 -21.93 1.03
CA ALA A 132 6.81 -23.22 1.40
C ALA A 132 6.30 -24.32 0.47
N PHE A 133 7.16 -25.27 0.15
CA PHE A 133 6.83 -26.40 -0.68
C PHE A 133 7.49 -27.65 -0.09
N VAL A 134 6.68 -28.66 0.23
CA VAL A 134 7.15 -29.92 0.80
C VAL A 134 6.59 -31.06 -0.03
N THR A 135 7.45 -31.91 -0.57
CA THR A 135 7.06 -33.09 -1.34
C THR A 135 7.69 -34.32 -0.73
N TYR A 136 6.91 -35.39 -0.57
CA TYR A 136 7.42 -36.70 -0.23
C TYR A 136 6.96 -37.69 -1.28
N GLN A 137 7.92 -38.37 -1.91
CA GLN A 137 7.66 -39.42 -2.89
C GLN A 137 8.31 -40.72 -2.44
N LYS A 138 7.58 -41.82 -2.58
CA LYS A 138 8.10 -43.16 -2.28
C LYS A 138 7.66 -44.17 -3.33
N GLU A 139 8.65 -44.84 -3.91
CA GLU A 139 8.44 -46.04 -4.71
C GLU A 139 8.33 -47.28 -3.81
N TYR A 140 7.41 -48.16 -4.16
CA TYR A 140 7.16 -49.40 -3.44
C TYR A 140 6.60 -50.46 -4.38
N LEU A 141 6.70 -51.73 -3.98
CA LEU A 141 6.19 -52.88 -4.75
C LEU A 141 6.69 -52.94 -6.22
N LYS A 142 7.84 -52.30 -6.52
CA LYS A 142 8.53 -52.23 -7.83
C LYS A 142 7.76 -51.62 -9.01
N ASN A 143 6.46 -51.37 -8.85
CA ASN A 143 5.55 -50.95 -9.91
C ASN A 143 4.62 -49.80 -9.47
N LEU A 144 4.81 -49.26 -8.26
CA LEU A 144 3.99 -48.21 -7.67
C LEU A 144 4.85 -47.08 -7.09
N SER A 145 4.39 -45.85 -7.24
CA SER A 145 4.95 -44.67 -6.58
C SER A 145 3.82 -43.80 -6.03
N THR A 146 3.91 -43.44 -4.75
CA THR A 146 3.00 -42.45 -4.15
C THR A 146 3.77 -41.17 -3.90
N ALA A 147 3.22 -40.03 -4.30
CA ALA A 147 3.74 -38.71 -3.96
C ALA A 147 2.67 -37.86 -3.27
N VAL A 148 3.07 -37.19 -2.19
CA VAL A 148 2.27 -36.19 -1.49
C VAL A 148 3.04 -34.87 -1.53
N SER A 149 2.41 -33.80 -1.99
CA SER A 149 2.99 -32.46 -2.01
C SER A 149 2.09 -31.48 -1.28
N LEU A 150 2.70 -30.60 -0.50
CA LEU A 150 2.07 -29.50 0.20
C LEU A 150 2.71 -28.20 -0.30
N TYR A 151 1.89 -27.26 -0.74
CA TYR A 151 2.31 -25.91 -1.07
C TYR A 151 1.64 -24.92 -0.14
N TYR A 152 2.39 -23.93 0.33
CA TYR A 152 1.91 -22.82 1.13
C TYR A 152 2.32 -21.50 0.49
N ASN A 153 1.35 -20.60 0.36
CA ASN A 153 1.58 -19.20 0.01
C ASN A 153 0.93 -18.33 1.08
N GLY A 154 1.76 -17.69 1.88
CA GLY A 154 1.37 -16.62 2.78
C GLY A 154 1.79 -15.27 2.21
N GLN A 155 0.91 -14.28 2.19
CA GLN A 155 1.29 -12.93 1.77
C GLN A 155 0.53 -11.85 2.53
N SER A 156 1.23 -10.74 2.79
CA SER A 156 0.66 -9.46 3.21
C SER A 156 -0.52 -9.09 2.30
N GLY A 157 -1.61 -8.60 2.91
CA GLY A 157 -2.75 -8.07 2.18
C GLY A 157 -2.42 -6.77 1.48
N GLU A 158 -3.31 -6.26 0.63
CA GLU A 158 -3.12 -4.98 -0.06
C GLU A 158 -3.04 -3.81 0.92
N VAL A 159 -2.28 -2.78 0.55
CA VAL A 159 -2.21 -1.52 1.29
C VAL A 159 -3.45 -0.68 1.05
N TYR A 160 -3.78 0.17 2.01
CA TYR A 160 -4.89 1.13 1.86
C TYR A 160 -4.66 2.39 2.69
N SER A 161 -5.41 3.43 2.36
CA SER A 161 -5.37 4.74 3.01
C SER A 161 -6.65 5.00 3.81
N TYR A 162 -6.52 5.68 4.93
CA TYR A 162 -7.67 6.25 5.64
C TYR A 162 -7.91 7.69 5.14
N ILE A 163 -9.05 7.90 4.48
CA ILE A 163 -9.43 9.20 3.92
C ILE A 163 -10.76 9.69 4.48
N TYR A 164 -10.97 11.00 4.46
CA TYR A 164 -12.31 11.56 4.68
C TYR A 164 -13.19 11.33 3.45
N ASN A 165 -14.48 11.07 3.69
CA ASN A 165 -15.51 11.11 2.67
C ASN A 165 -16.07 12.53 2.56
N ASP A 166 -15.25 13.44 2.04
CA ASP A 166 -15.47 14.88 2.10
C ASP A 166 -15.55 15.55 0.71
N TRP A 167 -15.48 14.76 -0.37
CA TRP A 167 -15.42 15.23 -1.76
C TRP A 167 -14.32 16.27 -2.00
N GLY A 168 -13.21 16.19 -1.26
CA GLY A 168 -12.07 17.09 -1.44
C GLY A 168 -12.24 18.44 -0.76
N SER A 169 -13.33 18.62 0.00
CA SER A 169 -13.68 19.90 0.63
C SER A 169 -12.71 20.34 1.73
N LEU A 170 -12.08 19.42 2.47
CA LEU A 170 -11.23 19.77 3.60
C LEU A 170 -10.00 20.58 3.17
N ASN A 171 -9.33 20.14 2.11
CA ASN A 171 -8.23 20.88 1.48
C ASN A 171 -8.66 21.83 0.36
N GLY A 172 -9.95 21.86 0.01
CA GLY A 172 -10.48 22.70 -1.06
C GLY A 172 -9.93 22.33 -2.46
N ASN A 173 -9.71 21.04 -2.70
CA ASN A 173 -9.13 20.54 -3.96
C ASN A 173 -10.16 20.03 -4.99
N ASP A 174 -11.44 19.92 -4.59
CA ASP A 174 -12.60 19.51 -5.38
C ASP A 174 -12.55 18.10 -6.03
N GLU A 175 -13.74 17.61 -6.40
CA GLU A 175 -14.08 16.43 -7.21
C GLU A 175 -13.58 15.02 -6.78
N SER A 176 -12.93 14.84 -5.62
CA SER A 176 -12.52 13.49 -5.15
C SER A 176 -12.34 13.36 -3.64
N ASN A 177 -12.63 12.17 -3.12
CA ASN A 177 -12.23 11.76 -1.77
C ASN A 177 -10.76 11.35 -1.79
N ASN A 178 -9.87 12.24 -1.36
CA ASN A 178 -8.43 11.97 -1.32
C ASN A 178 -7.72 12.64 -0.13
N ASN A 179 -8.47 13.27 0.78
CA ASN A 179 -7.89 13.89 1.96
C ASN A 179 -7.60 12.83 3.01
N LEU A 180 -6.31 12.59 3.29
CA LEU A 180 -5.89 11.69 4.36
C LEU A 180 -6.39 12.23 5.70
N ILE A 181 -6.88 11.32 6.56
CA ILE A 181 -7.45 11.76 7.85
C ILE A 181 -6.36 12.28 8.78
N TYR A 182 -6.71 13.26 9.62
CA TYR A 182 -5.97 13.49 10.86
C TYR A 182 -6.53 12.53 11.92
N ILE A 183 -5.64 11.81 12.61
CA ILE A 183 -6.01 10.82 13.61
C ILE A 183 -5.95 11.49 14.99
N PRO A 184 -7.07 11.85 15.62
CA PRO A 184 -7.03 12.62 16.86
C PRO A 184 -6.44 11.83 18.03
N ALA A 185 -5.47 12.42 18.74
CA ALA A 185 -4.93 11.81 19.96
C ALA A 185 -5.90 11.92 21.14
N SER A 186 -6.75 12.95 21.15
CA SER A 186 -7.74 13.17 22.20
C SER A 186 -8.96 13.94 21.70
N SER A 187 -10.02 14.00 22.52
CA SER A 187 -11.27 14.68 22.19
C SER A 187 -11.12 16.20 21.99
N SER A 188 -10.04 16.82 22.48
CA SER A 188 -9.79 18.25 22.28
C SER A 188 -9.24 18.58 20.88
N GLU A 189 -8.85 17.57 20.11
CA GLU A 189 -8.22 17.75 18.79
C GLU A 189 -9.21 17.65 17.64
N ILE A 190 -10.46 17.24 17.92
CA ILE A 190 -11.50 17.05 16.90
C ILE A 190 -12.84 17.58 17.38
N VAL A 191 -13.58 18.20 16.47
CA VAL A 191 -14.96 18.63 16.73
C VAL A 191 -15.92 17.68 16.00
N LEU A 192 -16.61 16.84 16.75
CA LEU A 192 -17.59 15.89 16.20
C LEU A 192 -19.00 16.48 16.25
N THR A 193 -19.70 16.50 15.12
CA THR A 193 -21.11 16.94 15.06
C THR A 193 -22.03 16.06 15.89
N SER A 194 -21.72 14.76 16.01
CA SER A 194 -22.43 13.81 16.87
C SER A 194 -22.07 13.93 18.36
N GLY A 195 -20.91 14.52 18.68
CA GLY A 195 -20.34 14.50 20.03
C GLY A 195 -19.82 13.14 20.52
N ASN A 196 -19.86 12.09 19.68
CA ASN A 196 -19.56 10.71 20.06
C ASN A 196 -18.06 10.40 20.05
N TRP A 197 -17.26 11.10 20.87
CA TRP A 197 -15.83 10.83 20.99
C TRP A 197 -15.54 9.38 21.39
N GLY A 198 -16.33 8.80 22.30
CA GLY A 198 -16.10 7.44 22.78
C GLY A 198 -16.13 6.38 21.67
N GLU A 199 -17.06 6.50 20.72
CA GLU A 199 -17.16 5.57 19.58
C GLU A 199 -15.98 5.73 18.62
N LEU A 200 -15.58 6.97 18.33
CA LEU A 200 -14.41 7.24 17.49
C LEU A 200 -13.11 6.74 18.17
N ASP A 201 -12.96 7.00 19.46
CA ASP A 201 -11.80 6.59 20.22
C ASP A 201 -11.68 5.06 20.31
N GLU A 202 -12.80 4.36 20.46
CA GLU A 202 -12.86 2.89 20.40
C GLU A 202 -12.51 2.36 19.01
N PHE A 203 -13.03 2.97 17.94
CA PHE A 203 -12.66 2.62 16.57
C PHE A 203 -11.15 2.77 16.32
N ILE A 204 -10.56 3.91 16.70
CA ILE A 204 -9.12 4.15 16.56
C ILE A 204 -8.30 3.17 17.41
N LYS A 205 -8.75 2.82 18.63
CA LYS A 205 -8.05 1.85 19.48
C LYS A 205 -8.03 0.43 18.92
N ASN A 206 -9.08 0.04 18.21
CA ASN A 206 -9.25 -1.32 17.70
C ASN A 206 -8.61 -1.54 16.32
N ASP A 207 -8.05 -0.49 15.72
CA ASP A 207 -7.28 -0.57 14.48
C ASP A 207 -5.78 -0.35 14.78
N ASP A 208 -4.95 -1.35 14.49
CA ASP A 208 -3.52 -1.32 14.82
C ASP A 208 -2.84 -0.07 14.23
N TYR A 209 -3.13 0.25 12.96
CA TYR A 209 -2.53 1.40 12.28
C TYR A 209 -2.99 2.72 12.91
N LEU A 210 -4.29 2.93 13.07
CA LEU A 210 -4.82 4.18 13.63
C LEU A 210 -4.39 4.38 15.09
N SER A 211 -4.29 3.30 15.87
CA SER A 211 -3.88 3.37 17.27
C SER A 211 -2.44 3.86 17.44
N GLU A 212 -1.54 3.45 16.54
CA GLU A 212 -0.12 3.81 16.55
C GLU A 212 0.14 5.24 16.06
N HIS A 213 -0.73 5.78 15.19
CA HIS A 213 -0.54 7.08 14.53
C HIS A 213 -1.43 8.18 15.10
N ARG A 214 -1.80 8.08 16.39
CA ARG A 214 -2.58 9.12 17.08
C ARG A 214 -1.80 10.42 17.18
N GLY A 215 -2.46 11.52 16.81
CA GLY A 215 -1.88 12.86 16.75
C GLY A 215 -1.18 13.16 15.42
N GLU A 216 -1.28 12.24 14.45
CA GLU A 216 -0.61 12.34 13.16
C GLU A 216 -1.63 12.32 12.02
N TYR A 217 -1.19 12.73 10.84
CA TYR A 217 -1.92 12.47 9.62
C TYR A 217 -1.73 11.02 9.21
N ALA A 218 -2.80 10.37 8.76
CA ALA A 218 -2.69 9.07 8.12
C ALA A 218 -1.76 9.17 6.91
N GLU A 219 -0.86 8.21 6.77
CA GLU A 219 0.02 8.05 5.62
C GLU A 219 -0.77 7.44 4.45
N ARG A 220 -0.51 7.94 3.24
CA ARG A 220 -0.97 7.26 2.02
C ARG A 220 -0.42 5.84 1.98
N ASN A 221 -1.33 4.87 1.85
CA ASN A 221 -1.05 3.45 1.88
C ASN A 221 -0.38 2.98 3.19
N GLY A 222 -0.53 3.71 4.30
CA GLY A 222 0.06 3.38 5.59
C GLY A 222 -0.45 2.06 6.16
N ALA A 223 -1.77 1.84 6.08
CA ALA A 223 -2.46 0.65 6.56
C ALA A 223 -2.39 -0.51 5.57
N ARG A 224 -2.73 -1.73 6.04
CA ARG A 224 -2.66 -2.94 5.22
C ARG A 224 -3.69 -3.98 5.63
N ASN A 225 -4.31 -4.61 4.64
CA ASN A 225 -5.21 -5.74 4.85
C ASN A 225 -4.49 -6.92 5.55
N PRO A 226 -5.24 -7.76 6.29
CA PRO A 226 -4.68 -8.91 6.99
C PRO A 226 -3.89 -9.86 6.07
N PHE A 227 -2.92 -10.57 6.67
CA PHE A 227 -2.13 -11.57 5.97
C PHE A 227 -3.00 -12.73 5.49
N SER A 228 -2.93 -13.04 4.19
CA SER A 228 -3.66 -14.16 3.58
C SER A 228 -2.79 -15.41 3.54
N SER A 229 -3.42 -16.58 3.65
CA SER A 229 -2.74 -17.88 3.68
C SER A 229 -3.50 -18.90 2.83
N VAL A 230 -2.82 -19.44 1.83
CA VAL A 230 -3.34 -20.50 0.94
C VAL A 230 -2.50 -21.75 1.13
N VAL A 231 -3.15 -22.89 1.31
CA VAL A 231 -2.51 -24.20 1.48
C VAL A 231 -3.10 -25.16 0.45
N ASP A 232 -2.25 -25.69 -0.44
CA ASP A 232 -2.65 -26.65 -1.46
C ASP A 232 -2.02 -28.01 -1.17
N LEU A 233 -2.85 -29.05 -1.15
CA LEU A 233 -2.43 -30.44 -1.01
C LEU A 233 -2.61 -31.18 -2.33
N LYS A 234 -1.57 -31.87 -2.78
CA LYS A 234 -1.60 -32.74 -3.96
C LYS A 234 -1.21 -34.16 -3.57
N PHE A 235 -2.01 -35.12 -4.01
CA PHE A 235 -1.74 -36.55 -3.92
C PHE A 235 -1.62 -37.13 -5.32
N ILE A 236 -0.58 -37.92 -5.58
CA ILE A 236 -0.35 -38.60 -6.85
C ILE A 236 -0.04 -40.07 -6.56
N GLN A 237 -0.64 -40.96 -7.34
CA GLN A 237 -0.31 -42.37 -7.39
C GLN A 237 0.06 -42.73 -8.82
N ASP A 238 1.33 -43.09 -9.04
CA ASP A 238 1.81 -43.62 -10.30
C ASP A 238 1.79 -45.15 -10.27
N ILE A 239 1.43 -45.73 -11.41
CA ILE A 239 1.43 -47.17 -11.66
C ILE A 239 2.23 -47.37 -12.94
N PHE A 240 3.32 -48.14 -12.87
CA PHE A 240 4.22 -48.36 -14.00
C PHE A 240 4.56 -49.85 -14.13
N VAL A 241 4.81 -50.27 -15.38
CA VAL A 241 5.06 -51.68 -15.75
C VAL A 241 6.54 -51.89 -16.00
#